data_AF-A0A8J6ZQF5-F1
#
_entry.id   AF-A0A8J6ZQF5-F1
#
_cell.length_a   1.000
_cell.length_b   1.000
_cell.length_c   1.000
_cell.angle_alpha   90.00
_cell.angle_beta   90.00
_cell.angle_gamma   90.00
#
_symmetry.space_group_name_H-M   'P 1'
#
loop_
_entity.id
_entity.type
_entity.pdbx_description
1 polymer ?
#
loop_
_entity_poly.entity_id
_entity_poly.type
_entity_poly.pdbx_seq_one_letter_code
_entity_poly.pdbx_strand_id
1 'polypeptide(L)'
;MTVEELLEQYAAGVTNFSGIELCEANLSGVKLIGINLSEANLSIVNLSGANLSEANLSYAKLNVARLSGVNFVGTILNHASLNVANLIRADLSRAQLRGASLVRAELIRAELSRADLFEANLSSADLREATLRQANLRRANLSEASLKGSSLAGANLEMANLNAADLYRTDLSGANLRDAEFKQANLTHANLSGADLSGANLRWADLSGAKLCWADLSGAKLSGANLMGADLSNANLTNTSFIHANLTQTTLIKAEWIGADLTGATLTGAKLHSASRFGLKTEGMICEWVDLSPKGDRSIIQKFEADDPRDFFNETPPTIRIIVDTALEPEANFALAGAYFQIAQEYRILKQPPSMEIGRRRTVFTFRVDSDEALFPTACIAILPFRDATSTQKSIYQVVEMLNKEDVSDLKLKTPHRVKQLTTLIEQAITQAQTIRQMKKNLELAAKINFFRAPTQTILTNSSAQTLTVYDNPNFGKKFIHNSQLDGAFLADKSSEAAILAPLSLNIVVDFLKSFHYISE
;
A
#
# COMPACT_ATOMS: atom_id res chain seq x y z
N MET A 1 -58.20 -14.47 2.61
CA MET A 1 -58.49 -13.95 1.27
C MET A 1 -57.92 -14.94 0.27
N THR A 2 -58.67 -15.32 -0.75
CA THR A 2 -58.18 -16.22 -1.81
C THR A 2 -57.29 -15.47 -2.80
N VAL A 3 -56.60 -16.19 -3.69
CA VAL A 3 -55.80 -15.59 -4.76
C VAL A 3 -56.70 -14.82 -5.73
N GLU A 4 -57.86 -15.37 -6.07
CA GLU A 4 -58.84 -14.74 -6.96
C GLU A 4 -59.35 -13.43 -6.37
N GLU A 5 -59.73 -13.42 -5.08
CA GLU A 5 -60.16 -12.22 -4.37
C GLU A 5 -59.08 -11.14 -4.35
N LEU A 6 -57.81 -11.51 -4.15
CA LEU A 6 -56.68 -10.58 -4.21
C LEU A 6 -56.56 -9.95 -5.60
N LEU A 7 -56.60 -10.76 -6.65
CA LEU A 7 -56.42 -10.30 -8.02
C LEU A 7 -57.59 -9.41 -8.47
N GLU A 8 -58.81 -9.73 -8.06
CA GLU A 8 -60.00 -8.90 -8.31
C GLU A 8 -59.92 -7.55 -7.59
N GLN A 9 -59.56 -7.55 -6.29
CA GLN A 9 -59.39 -6.30 -5.54
C GLN A 9 -58.25 -5.45 -6.09
N TYR A 10 -57.15 -6.07 -6.49
CA TYR A 10 -56.03 -5.37 -7.12
C TYR A 10 -56.43 -4.77 -8.48
N ALA A 11 -57.19 -5.51 -9.30
CA ALA A 11 -57.74 -5.00 -10.55
C ALA A 11 -58.74 -3.86 -10.34
N ALA A 12 -59.44 -3.83 -9.20
CA ALA A 12 -60.31 -2.74 -8.78
C ALA A 12 -59.56 -1.52 -8.20
N GLY A 13 -58.22 -1.56 -8.14
CA GLY A 13 -57.37 -0.45 -7.69
C GLY A 13 -56.98 -0.48 -6.21
N VAL A 14 -57.35 -1.53 -5.47
CA VAL A 14 -56.85 -1.73 -4.10
C VAL A 14 -55.39 -2.17 -4.18
N THR A 15 -54.48 -1.43 -3.56
CA THR A 15 -53.04 -1.75 -3.61
C THR A 15 -52.47 -2.17 -2.25
N ASN A 16 -53.23 -2.01 -1.16
CA ASN A 16 -52.75 -2.31 0.19
C ASN A 16 -53.28 -3.65 0.71
N PHE A 17 -52.38 -4.63 0.80
CA PHE A 17 -52.62 -5.98 1.30
C PHE A 17 -51.59 -6.35 2.38
N SER A 18 -51.21 -5.37 3.21
CA SER A 18 -50.28 -5.59 4.31
C SER A 18 -50.79 -6.69 5.25
N GLY A 19 -49.88 -7.55 5.74
CA GLY A 19 -50.17 -8.62 6.69
C GLY A 19 -50.99 -9.77 6.12
N ILE A 20 -51.16 -9.84 4.79
CA ILE A 20 -51.96 -10.90 4.18
C ILE A 20 -51.31 -12.28 4.35
N GLU A 21 -52.15 -13.29 4.56
CA GLU A 21 -51.77 -14.69 4.58
C GLU A 21 -52.02 -15.34 3.20
N LEU A 22 -50.94 -15.63 2.47
CA LEU A 22 -50.96 -16.34 1.17
C LEU A 22 -49.90 -17.47 1.16
N CYS A 23 -49.73 -18.14 2.31
CA CYS A 23 -48.86 -19.30 2.41
C CYS A 23 -49.27 -20.36 1.37
N GLU A 24 -48.29 -20.94 0.67
CA GLU A 24 -48.49 -21.95 -0.39
C GLU A 24 -49.33 -21.49 -1.61
N ALA A 25 -49.69 -20.21 -1.70
CA ALA A 25 -50.47 -19.70 -2.82
C ALA A 25 -49.70 -19.76 -4.15
N ASN A 26 -50.42 -19.96 -5.26
CA ASN A 26 -49.86 -19.90 -6.60
C ASN A 26 -50.20 -18.56 -7.27
N LEU A 27 -49.19 -17.71 -7.38
CA LEU A 27 -49.21 -16.39 -8.00
C LEU A 27 -48.16 -16.32 -9.13
N SER A 28 -47.90 -17.43 -9.81
CA SER A 28 -46.92 -17.44 -10.91
C SER A 28 -47.38 -16.55 -12.08
N GLY A 29 -46.45 -15.77 -12.64
CA GLY A 29 -46.69 -14.91 -13.80
C GLY A 29 -47.63 -13.71 -13.57
N VAL A 30 -48.11 -13.48 -12.34
CA VAL A 30 -49.01 -12.35 -12.04
C VAL A 30 -48.29 -11.01 -12.17
N LYS A 31 -49.05 -9.94 -12.38
CA LYS A 31 -48.54 -8.56 -12.43
C LYS A 31 -49.13 -7.77 -11.27
N LEU A 32 -48.33 -7.57 -10.23
CA LEU A 32 -48.68 -6.87 -8.99
C LEU A 32 -47.69 -5.72 -8.74
N ILE A 33 -47.55 -4.84 -9.74
CA ILE A 33 -46.62 -3.71 -9.71
C ILE A 33 -47.04 -2.74 -8.61
N GLY A 34 -46.09 -2.29 -7.77
CA GLY A 34 -46.37 -1.30 -6.73
C GLY A 34 -47.32 -1.76 -5.61
N ILE A 35 -47.66 -3.06 -5.55
CA ILE A 35 -48.52 -3.60 -4.49
C ILE A 35 -47.84 -3.47 -3.12
N ASN A 36 -48.61 -3.20 -2.07
CA ASN A 36 -48.13 -3.29 -0.71
C ASN A 36 -48.50 -4.65 -0.09
N LEU A 37 -47.50 -5.51 0.05
CA LEU A 37 -47.52 -6.81 0.73
C LEU A 37 -46.58 -6.80 1.95
N SER A 38 -46.39 -5.64 2.59
CA SER A 38 -45.61 -5.55 3.83
C SER A 38 -46.15 -6.50 4.90
N GLU A 39 -45.27 -7.12 5.68
CA GLU A 39 -45.63 -8.08 6.74
C GLU A 39 -46.42 -9.31 6.28
N ALA A 40 -46.61 -9.50 4.97
CA ALA A 40 -47.35 -10.64 4.44
C ALA A 40 -46.65 -11.96 4.73
N ASN A 41 -47.44 -13.00 4.99
CA ASN A 41 -46.95 -14.37 5.02
C ASN A 41 -47.10 -15.00 3.63
N LEU A 42 -45.98 -15.05 2.92
CA LEU A 42 -45.81 -15.60 1.58
C LEU A 42 -44.89 -16.83 1.61
N SER A 43 -44.88 -17.56 2.73
CA SER A 43 -44.03 -18.75 2.87
C SER A 43 -44.46 -19.80 1.85
N ILE A 44 -43.49 -20.43 1.17
CA ILE A 44 -43.74 -21.49 0.17
C ILE A 44 -44.58 -20.98 -1.04
N VAL A 45 -44.79 -19.67 -1.18
CA VAL A 45 -45.56 -19.10 -2.31
C VAL A 45 -44.86 -19.41 -3.63
N ASN A 46 -45.64 -19.59 -4.70
CA ASN A 46 -45.11 -19.60 -6.06
C ASN A 46 -45.35 -18.25 -6.73
N LEU A 47 -44.28 -17.45 -6.88
CA LEU A 47 -44.26 -16.17 -7.61
C LEU A 47 -43.30 -16.26 -8.82
N SER A 48 -43.06 -17.47 -9.34
CA SER A 48 -42.15 -17.66 -10.47
C SER A 48 -42.62 -16.84 -11.67
N GLY A 49 -41.71 -16.03 -12.24
CA GLY A 49 -42.00 -15.13 -13.36
C GLY A 49 -42.99 -14.01 -13.08
N ALA A 50 -43.41 -13.79 -11.82
CA ALA A 50 -44.30 -12.70 -11.46
C ALA A 50 -43.58 -11.35 -11.60
N ASN A 51 -44.35 -10.29 -11.83
CA ASN A 51 -43.85 -8.91 -11.80
C ASN A 51 -44.36 -8.19 -10.55
N LEU A 52 -43.44 -7.92 -9.63
CA LEU A 52 -43.65 -7.17 -8.39
C LEU A 52 -42.69 -5.97 -8.33
N SER A 53 -42.33 -5.40 -9.47
CA SER A 53 -41.51 -4.20 -9.53
C SER A 53 -42.15 -3.09 -8.70
N GLU A 54 -41.34 -2.36 -7.94
CA GLU A 54 -41.75 -1.27 -7.04
C GLU A 54 -42.73 -1.68 -5.92
N ALA A 55 -43.00 -2.98 -5.73
CA ALA A 55 -43.82 -3.46 -4.63
C ALA A 55 -43.13 -3.25 -3.27
N ASN A 56 -43.93 -3.15 -2.22
CA ASN A 56 -43.46 -3.17 -0.85
C ASN A 56 -43.71 -4.54 -0.21
N LEU A 57 -42.63 -5.24 0.12
CA LEU A 57 -42.58 -6.55 0.77
C LEU A 57 -41.74 -6.47 2.06
N SER A 58 -41.65 -5.27 2.67
CA SER A 58 -40.91 -5.08 3.92
C SER A 58 -41.46 -6.01 5.00
N TYR A 59 -40.57 -6.66 5.76
CA TYR A 59 -40.92 -7.64 6.81
C TYR A 59 -41.74 -8.85 6.33
N ALA A 60 -41.93 -9.05 5.02
CA ALA A 60 -42.65 -10.21 4.50
C ALA A 60 -41.88 -11.51 4.75
N LYS A 61 -42.62 -12.60 4.97
CA LYS A 61 -42.06 -13.96 5.10
C LYS A 61 -42.17 -14.65 3.74
N LEU A 62 -41.03 -14.85 3.08
CA LEU A 62 -40.86 -15.48 1.77
C LEU A 62 -39.99 -16.74 1.88
N ASN A 63 -39.96 -17.39 3.05
CA ASN A 63 -39.14 -18.57 3.26
C ASN A 63 -39.57 -19.69 2.33
N VAL A 64 -38.60 -20.35 1.68
CA VAL A 64 -38.84 -21.45 0.72
C VAL A 64 -39.73 -21.03 -0.47
N ALA A 65 -39.89 -19.72 -0.72
CA ALA A 65 -40.69 -19.23 -1.84
C ALA A 65 -40.03 -19.58 -3.19
N ARG A 66 -40.86 -19.86 -4.20
CA ARG A 66 -40.43 -20.05 -5.58
C ARG A 66 -40.53 -18.72 -6.31
N LEU A 67 -39.39 -18.07 -6.49
CA LEU A 67 -39.22 -16.71 -7.01
C LEU A 67 -38.36 -16.70 -8.30
N SER A 68 -38.24 -17.84 -8.98
CA SER A 68 -37.39 -17.92 -10.16
C SER A 68 -37.92 -17.00 -11.27
N GLY A 69 -37.03 -16.16 -11.82
CA GLY A 69 -37.37 -15.19 -12.86
C GLY A 69 -38.34 -14.08 -12.41
N VAL A 70 -38.56 -13.89 -11.11
CA VAL A 70 -39.40 -12.80 -10.61
C VAL A 70 -38.77 -11.45 -10.94
N ASN A 71 -39.59 -10.47 -11.29
CA ASN A 71 -39.16 -9.08 -11.41
C ASN A 71 -39.43 -8.36 -10.08
N PHE A 72 -38.36 -8.09 -9.35
CA PHE A 72 -38.28 -7.29 -8.13
C PHE A 72 -37.49 -5.97 -8.33
N VAL A 73 -37.52 -5.40 -9.54
CA VAL A 73 -36.85 -4.12 -9.80
C VAL A 73 -37.43 -3.04 -8.90
N GLY A 74 -36.58 -2.39 -8.11
CA GLY A 74 -36.97 -1.32 -7.19
C GLY A 74 -37.89 -1.75 -6.03
N THR A 75 -38.10 -3.06 -5.84
CA THR A 75 -38.94 -3.59 -4.76
C THR A 75 -38.32 -3.33 -3.39
N ILE A 76 -39.16 -3.04 -2.40
CA ILE A 76 -38.73 -2.84 -1.02
C ILE A 76 -38.89 -4.16 -0.26
N LEU A 77 -37.78 -4.82 0.05
CA LEU A 77 -37.66 -6.11 0.77
C LEU A 77 -36.91 -5.93 2.10
N ASN A 78 -36.91 -4.72 2.67
CA ASN A 78 -36.23 -4.44 3.92
C ASN A 78 -36.73 -5.37 5.03
N HIS A 79 -35.82 -6.01 5.75
CA HIS A 79 -36.10 -6.99 6.81
C HIS A 79 -36.98 -8.19 6.39
N ALA A 80 -37.18 -8.43 5.09
CA ALA A 80 -37.90 -9.60 4.60
C ALA A 80 -37.08 -10.89 4.85
N SER A 81 -37.79 -12.00 5.04
CA SER A 81 -37.18 -13.33 5.23
C SER A 81 -37.33 -14.17 3.98
N LEU A 82 -36.28 -14.27 3.18
CA LEU A 82 -36.17 -15.04 1.93
C LEU A 82 -35.26 -16.29 2.11
N ASN A 83 -35.25 -16.89 3.30
CA ASN A 83 -34.36 -18.01 3.58
C ASN A 83 -34.76 -19.21 2.73
N VAL A 84 -33.77 -19.86 2.10
CA VAL A 84 -33.97 -21.02 1.22
C VAL A 84 -34.90 -20.71 0.03
N ALA A 85 -35.11 -19.43 -0.30
CA ALA A 85 -35.93 -19.06 -1.45
C ALA A 85 -35.18 -19.29 -2.76
N ASN A 86 -35.90 -19.69 -3.81
CA ASN A 86 -35.35 -19.85 -5.15
C ASN A 86 -35.53 -18.56 -5.94
N LEU A 87 -34.47 -17.77 -6.07
CA LEU A 87 -34.39 -16.51 -6.80
C LEU A 87 -33.55 -16.66 -8.08
N ILE A 88 -33.46 -17.87 -8.64
CA ILE A 88 -32.68 -18.13 -9.85
C ILE A 88 -33.19 -17.24 -10.99
N ARG A 89 -32.30 -16.45 -11.59
CA ARG A 89 -32.59 -15.47 -12.66
C ARG A 89 -33.61 -14.38 -12.28
N ALA A 90 -33.83 -14.14 -10.99
CA ALA A 90 -34.64 -13.02 -10.54
C ALA A 90 -33.95 -11.68 -10.86
N ASP A 91 -34.74 -10.65 -11.15
CA ASP A 91 -34.26 -9.28 -11.29
C ASP A 91 -34.57 -8.49 -10.03
N LEU A 92 -33.56 -8.28 -9.17
CA LEU A 92 -33.60 -7.45 -7.98
C LEU A 92 -32.82 -6.14 -8.18
N SER A 93 -32.68 -5.68 -9.43
CA SER A 93 -31.97 -4.43 -9.72
C SER A 93 -32.59 -3.26 -8.94
N ARG A 94 -31.76 -2.51 -8.22
CA ARG A 94 -32.18 -1.38 -7.38
C ARG A 94 -33.16 -1.74 -6.25
N ALA A 95 -33.35 -3.03 -5.93
CA ALA A 95 -34.17 -3.44 -4.81
C ALA A 95 -33.55 -2.99 -3.47
N GLN A 96 -34.39 -2.72 -2.48
CA GLN A 96 -33.96 -2.45 -1.10
C GLN A 96 -34.06 -3.72 -0.29
N LEU A 97 -32.94 -4.27 0.17
CA LEU A 97 -32.80 -5.53 0.90
C LEU A 97 -32.12 -5.30 2.25
N ARG A 98 -32.29 -4.11 2.84
CA ARG A 98 -31.60 -3.74 4.08
C ARG A 98 -32.02 -4.67 5.20
N GLY A 99 -31.05 -5.32 5.85
CA GLY A 99 -31.29 -6.30 6.90
C GLY A 99 -32.15 -7.50 6.49
N ALA A 100 -32.32 -7.76 5.18
CA ALA A 100 -33.05 -8.93 4.69
C ALA A 100 -32.28 -10.22 4.98
N SER A 101 -33.01 -11.31 5.22
CA SER A 101 -32.44 -12.63 5.44
C SER A 101 -32.56 -13.47 4.18
N LEU A 102 -31.44 -13.82 3.56
CA LEU A 102 -31.29 -14.61 2.33
C LEU A 102 -30.44 -15.87 2.61
N VAL A 103 -30.52 -16.39 3.83
CA VAL A 103 -29.70 -17.53 4.26
C VAL A 103 -30.01 -18.73 3.37
N ARG A 104 -28.95 -19.29 2.76
CA ARG A 104 -29.06 -20.42 1.81
C ARG A 104 -30.02 -20.17 0.63
N ALA A 105 -30.29 -18.92 0.28
CA ALA A 105 -31.10 -18.59 -0.89
C ALA A 105 -30.35 -18.93 -2.19
N GLU A 106 -31.08 -19.33 -3.23
CA GLU A 106 -30.52 -19.62 -4.55
C GLU A 106 -30.67 -18.39 -5.46
N LEU A 107 -29.59 -17.64 -5.66
CA LEU A 107 -29.50 -16.41 -6.45
C LEU A 107 -28.70 -16.60 -7.74
N ILE A 108 -28.62 -17.84 -8.25
CA ILE A 108 -27.83 -18.17 -9.44
C ILE A 108 -28.32 -17.32 -10.63
N ARG A 109 -27.39 -16.56 -11.24
CA ARG A 109 -27.67 -15.61 -12.34
C ARG A 109 -28.74 -14.55 -12.02
N ALA A 110 -28.94 -14.22 -10.74
CA ALA A 110 -29.81 -13.10 -10.37
C ALA A 110 -29.13 -11.75 -10.66
N GLU A 111 -29.94 -10.75 -11.01
CA GLU A 111 -29.49 -9.37 -11.19
C GLU A 111 -29.74 -8.58 -9.91
N LEU A 112 -28.70 -8.14 -9.22
CA LEU A 112 -28.75 -7.30 -8.02
C LEU A 112 -27.98 -5.99 -8.24
N SER A 113 -27.82 -5.57 -9.50
CA SER A 113 -27.12 -4.34 -9.84
C SER A 113 -27.75 -3.15 -9.11
N ARG A 114 -26.93 -2.40 -8.36
CA ARG A 114 -27.33 -1.25 -7.53
C ARG A 114 -28.37 -1.55 -6.44
N ALA A 115 -28.55 -2.81 -6.05
CA ALA A 115 -29.39 -3.16 -4.90
C ALA A 115 -28.74 -2.69 -3.58
N ASP A 116 -29.57 -2.39 -2.59
CA ASP A 116 -29.14 -2.03 -1.23
C ASP A 116 -29.27 -3.22 -0.28
N LEU A 117 -28.19 -3.96 -0.10
CA LEU A 117 -28.06 -5.12 0.79
C LEU A 117 -27.34 -4.76 2.11
N PHE A 118 -27.43 -3.50 2.56
CA PHE A 118 -26.84 -3.09 3.83
C PHE A 118 -27.28 -4.01 4.98
N GLU A 119 -26.32 -4.60 5.70
CA GLU A 119 -26.58 -5.56 6.80
C GLU A 119 -27.42 -6.80 6.42
N ALA A 120 -27.58 -7.11 5.14
CA ALA A 120 -28.30 -8.32 4.72
C ALA A 120 -27.52 -9.59 5.10
N ASN A 121 -28.24 -10.67 5.39
CA ASN A 121 -27.65 -11.98 5.70
C ASN A 121 -27.78 -12.93 4.51
N LEU A 122 -26.71 -13.09 3.75
CA LEU A 122 -26.57 -14.01 2.63
C LEU A 122 -25.68 -15.23 2.98
N SER A 123 -25.60 -15.60 4.26
CA SER A 123 -24.77 -16.74 4.68
C SER A 123 -25.18 -18.01 3.95
N SER A 124 -24.17 -18.70 3.42
CA SER A 124 -24.30 -19.92 2.62
C SER A 124 -25.22 -19.80 1.39
N ALA A 125 -25.50 -18.57 0.91
CA ALA A 125 -26.29 -18.36 -0.30
C ALA A 125 -25.51 -18.73 -1.57
N ASP A 126 -26.22 -19.13 -2.62
CA ASP A 126 -25.65 -19.46 -3.92
C ASP A 126 -25.85 -18.31 -4.91
N LEU A 127 -24.82 -17.48 -5.08
CA LEU A 127 -24.77 -16.33 -5.98
C LEU A 127 -23.92 -16.61 -7.23
N ARG A 128 -23.76 -17.88 -7.65
CA ARG A 128 -22.98 -18.21 -8.85
C ARG A 128 -23.49 -17.44 -10.06
N GLU A 129 -22.55 -16.82 -10.78
CA GLU A 129 -22.83 -16.03 -11.99
C GLU A 129 -23.85 -14.88 -11.78
N ALA A 130 -24.10 -14.44 -10.54
CA ALA A 130 -24.96 -13.30 -10.25
C ALA A 130 -24.26 -11.97 -10.56
N THR A 131 -25.05 -10.93 -10.84
CA THR A 131 -24.55 -9.58 -11.12
C THR A 131 -24.88 -8.66 -9.94
N LEU A 132 -23.89 -8.23 -9.16
CA LEU A 132 -24.04 -7.29 -8.04
C LEU A 132 -23.27 -5.98 -8.28
N ARG A 133 -23.20 -5.52 -9.54
CA ARG A 133 -22.43 -4.32 -9.91
C ARG A 133 -22.96 -3.10 -9.16
N GLN A 134 -22.05 -2.35 -8.53
CA GLN A 134 -22.40 -1.15 -7.76
C GLN A 134 -23.43 -1.39 -6.63
N ALA A 135 -23.61 -2.64 -6.17
CA ALA A 135 -24.48 -2.94 -5.05
C ALA A 135 -23.87 -2.45 -3.73
N ASN A 136 -24.73 -2.10 -2.76
CA ASN A 136 -24.31 -1.78 -1.40
C ASN A 136 -24.43 -3.02 -0.52
N LEU A 137 -23.32 -3.65 -0.18
CA LEU A 137 -23.18 -4.84 0.67
C LEU A 137 -22.43 -4.51 1.98
N ARG A 138 -22.37 -3.24 2.37
CA ARG A 138 -21.70 -2.84 3.62
C ARG A 138 -22.28 -3.62 4.79
N ARG A 139 -21.38 -4.20 5.59
CA ARG A 139 -21.72 -5.02 6.78
C ARG A 139 -22.62 -6.23 6.47
N ALA A 140 -22.79 -6.61 5.22
CA ALA A 140 -23.54 -7.82 4.86
C ALA A 140 -22.78 -9.07 5.30
N ASN A 141 -23.52 -10.13 5.62
CA ASN A 141 -22.95 -11.43 5.92
C ASN A 141 -23.02 -12.35 4.70
N LEU A 142 -21.89 -12.59 4.05
CA LEU A 142 -21.69 -13.49 2.92
C LEU A 142 -20.84 -14.71 3.30
N SER A 143 -20.75 -15.05 4.59
CA SER A 143 -19.96 -16.18 5.05
C SER A 143 -20.41 -17.48 4.38
N GLU A 144 -19.46 -18.27 3.88
CA GLU A 144 -19.70 -19.54 3.17
C GLU A 144 -20.55 -19.40 1.89
N ALA A 145 -20.79 -18.17 1.41
CA ALA A 145 -21.54 -17.96 0.17
C ALA A 145 -20.73 -18.40 -1.06
N SER A 146 -21.41 -18.92 -2.07
CA SER A 146 -20.81 -19.27 -3.36
C SER A 146 -21.01 -18.13 -4.35
N LEU A 147 -19.95 -17.41 -4.67
CA LEU A 147 -19.92 -16.24 -5.56
C LEU A 147 -19.20 -16.54 -6.88
N LYS A 148 -18.97 -17.82 -7.23
CA LYS A 148 -18.17 -18.20 -8.41
C LYS A 148 -18.64 -17.51 -9.67
N GLY A 149 -17.71 -16.85 -10.36
CA GLY A 149 -17.97 -16.16 -11.63
C GLY A 149 -18.99 -15.02 -11.53
N SER A 150 -19.34 -14.56 -10.32
CA SER A 150 -20.22 -13.40 -10.14
C SER A 150 -19.48 -12.08 -10.43
N SER A 151 -20.24 -11.01 -10.63
CA SER A 151 -19.70 -9.67 -10.89
C SER A 151 -20.10 -8.69 -9.79
N LEU A 152 -19.16 -8.35 -8.92
CA LEU A 152 -19.25 -7.32 -7.88
C LEU A 152 -18.46 -6.05 -8.24
N ALA A 153 -18.22 -5.79 -9.53
CA ALA A 153 -17.47 -4.64 -9.98
C ALA A 153 -18.06 -3.32 -9.41
N GLY A 154 -17.20 -2.54 -8.74
CA GLY A 154 -17.56 -1.29 -8.07
C GLY A 154 -18.57 -1.42 -6.92
N ALA A 155 -18.84 -2.62 -6.42
CA ALA A 155 -19.70 -2.82 -5.25
C ALA A 155 -19.03 -2.29 -3.97
N ASN A 156 -19.85 -1.92 -2.99
CA ASN A 156 -19.38 -1.51 -1.67
C ASN A 156 -19.59 -2.64 -0.66
N LEU A 157 -18.51 -3.28 -0.24
CA LEU A 157 -18.44 -4.39 0.70
C LEU A 157 -17.66 -4.00 1.97
N GLU A 158 -17.57 -2.70 2.29
CA GLU A 158 -16.88 -2.26 3.52
C GLU A 158 -17.46 -2.98 4.75
N MET A 159 -16.57 -3.56 5.56
CA MET A 159 -16.90 -4.36 6.75
C MET A 159 -17.81 -5.58 6.48
N ALA A 160 -17.92 -6.06 5.24
CA ALA A 160 -18.66 -7.29 4.93
C ALA A 160 -17.93 -8.54 5.46
N ASN A 161 -18.69 -9.56 5.84
CA ASN A 161 -18.16 -10.86 6.24
C ASN A 161 -18.20 -11.83 5.06
N LEU A 162 -17.05 -12.16 4.48
CA LEU A 162 -16.84 -13.10 3.38
C LEU A 162 -16.00 -14.31 3.82
N ASN A 163 -15.97 -14.62 5.12
CA ASN A 163 -15.24 -15.76 5.65
C ASN A 163 -15.71 -17.06 4.99
N ALA A 164 -14.75 -17.89 4.55
CA ALA A 164 -14.97 -19.14 3.83
C ALA A 164 -15.84 -19.01 2.55
N ALA A 165 -16.04 -17.81 2.01
CA ALA A 165 -16.77 -17.62 0.77
C ALA A 165 -15.98 -18.13 -0.43
N ASP A 166 -16.68 -18.65 -1.44
CA ASP A 166 -16.09 -19.13 -2.67
C ASP A 166 -16.22 -18.08 -3.78
N LEU A 167 -15.15 -17.32 -4.00
CA LEU A 167 -15.06 -16.20 -4.93
C LEU A 167 -14.24 -16.58 -6.19
N TYR A 168 -14.14 -17.87 -6.53
CA TYR A 168 -13.45 -18.33 -7.73
C TYR A 168 -13.86 -17.54 -8.98
N ARG A 169 -12.89 -16.89 -9.65
CA ARG A 169 -13.11 -16.05 -10.85
C ARG A 169 -14.15 -14.93 -10.70
N THR A 170 -14.37 -14.43 -9.48
CA THR A 170 -15.27 -13.31 -9.24
C THR A 170 -14.65 -12.00 -9.72
N ASP A 171 -15.45 -11.11 -10.31
CA ASP A 171 -15.02 -9.75 -10.62
C ASP A 171 -15.33 -8.79 -9.46
N LEU A 172 -14.30 -8.39 -8.73
CA LEU A 172 -14.31 -7.41 -7.64
C LEU A 172 -13.57 -6.12 -8.05
N SER A 173 -13.39 -5.87 -9.35
CA SER A 173 -12.64 -4.70 -9.82
C SER A 173 -13.26 -3.39 -9.32
N GLY A 174 -12.41 -2.52 -8.77
CA GLY A 174 -12.83 -1.24 -8.18
C GLY A 174 -13.79 -1.35 -6.99
N ALA A 175 -13.97 -2.53 -6.39
CA ALA A 175 -14.82 -2.69 -5.22
C ALA A 175 -14.20 -2.04 -3.98
N ASN A 176 -15.04 -1.50 -3.09
CA ASN A 176 -14.61 -1.10 -1.76
C ASN A 176 -14.74 -2.29 -0.82
N LEU A 177 -13.62 -2.80 -0.33
CA LEU A 177 -13.45 -3.97 0.54
C LEU A 177 -12.76 -3.61 1.86
N ARG A 178 -12.78 -2.32 2.23
CA ARG A 178 -12.12 -1.82 3.43
C ARG A 178 -12.65 -2.54 4.67
N ASP A 179 -11.72 -3.00 5.51
CA ASP A 179 -12.02 -3.75 6.74
C ASP A 179 -12.91 -5.00 6.55
N ALA A 180 -13.02 -5.55 5.33
CA ALA A 180 -13.77 -6.78 5.08
C ALA A 180 -13.05 -8.03 5.62
N GLU A 181 -13.82 -9.04 6.00
CA GLU A 181 -13.31 -10.31 6.54
C GLU A 181 -13.35 -11.41 5.47
N PHE A 182 -12.20 -12.00 5.15
CA PHE A 182 -12.00 -13.01 4.10
C PHE A 182 -11.25 -14.26 4.61
N LYS A 183 -11.33 -14.57 5.91
CA LYS A 183 -10.61 -15.72 6.46
C LYS A 183 -11.00 -16.98 5.70
N GLN A 184 -10.00 -17.74 5.24
CA GLN A 184 -10.20 -18.99 4.50
C GLN A 184 -11.03 -18.86 3.21
N ALA A 185 -11.21 -17.65 2.68
CA ALA A 185 -11.95 -17.45 1.43
C ALA A 185 -11.15 -17.94 0.22
N ASN A 186 -11.86 -18.45 -0.80
CA ASN A 186 -11.27 -18.84 -2.08
C ASN A 186 -11.39 -17.67 -3.08
N LEU A 187 -10.32 -16.93 -3.30
CA LEU A 187 -10.21 -15.81 -4.26
C LEU A 187 -9.40 -16.20 -5.51
N THR A 188 -9.23 -17.49 -5.78
CA THR A 188 -8.40 -17.95 -6.90
C THR A 188 -8.92 -17.41 -8.24
N HIS A 189 -8.00 -16.83 -9.01
CA HIS A 189 -8.29 -16.12 -10.27
C HIS A 189 -9.34 -15.00 -10.18
N ALA A 190 -9.64 -14.48 -8.99
CA ALA A 190 -10.51 -13.32 -8.85
C ALA A 190 -9.85 -12.06 -9.43
N ASN A 191 -10.68 -11.14 -9.94
CA ASN A 191 -10.23 -9.83 -10.41
C ASN A 191 -10.48 -8.77 -9.32
N LEU A 192 -9.44 -8.36 -8.62
CA LEU A 192 -9.44 -7.31 -7.59
C LEU A 192 -8.72 -6.04 -8.07
N SER A 193 -8.56 -5.87 -9.38
CA SER A 193 -7.83 -4.73 -9.94
C SER A 193 -8.45 -3.40 -9.48
N GLY A 194 -7.64 -2.51 -8.89
CA GLY A 194 -8.09 -1.23 -8.36
C GLY A 194 -9.05 -1.30 -7.16
N ALA A 195 -9.21 -2.45 -6.52
CA ALA A 195 -10.04 -2.58 -5.32
C ALA A 195 -9.35 -1.99 -4.07
N ASP A 196 -10.13 -1.48 -3.13
CA ASP A 196 -9.65 -1.02 -1.82
C ASP A 196 -9.86 -2.11 -0.77
N LEU A 197 -8.80 -2.84 -0.43
CA LEU A 197 -8.73 -3.87 0.61
C LEU A 197 -7.98 -3.35 1.85
N SER A 198 -7.90 -2.03 2.07
CA SER A 198 -7.19 -1.48 3.23
C SER A 198 -7.77 -2.04 4.53
N GLY A 199 -6.90 -2.51 5.42
CA GLY A 199 -7.28 -3.15 6.69
C GLY A 199 -7.96 -4.52 6.60
N ALA A 200 -8.23 -5.05 5.40
CA ALA A 200 -8.97 -6.30 5.20
C ALA A 200 -8.24 -7.52 5.82
N ASN A 201 -9.02 -8.50 6.26
CA ASN A 201 -8.52 -9.71 6.93
C ASN A 201 -8.58 -10.93 6.02
N LEU A 202 -7.48 -11.21 5.31
CA LEU A 202 -7.33 -12.26 4.30
C LEU A 202 -6.53 -13.47 4.83
N ARG A 203 -6.53 -13.70 6.14
CA ARG A 203 -5.76 -14.82 6.73
C ARG A 203 -6.21 -16.16 6.17
N TRP A 204 -5.23 -16.96 5.75
CA TRP A 204 -5.44 -18.28 5.14
C TRP A 204 -6.32 -18.27 3.88
N ALA A 205 -6.54 -17.10 3.25
CA ALA A 205 -7.26 -17.03 1.98
C ALA A 205 -6.38 -17.55 0.84
N ASP A 206 -7.02 -18.10 -0.20
CA ASP A 206 -6.33 -18.50 -1.44
C ASP A 206 -6.57 -17.45 -2.53
N LEU A 207 -5.56 -16.62 -2.79
CA LEU A 207 -5.51 -15.62 -3.86
C LEU A 207 -4.64 -16.09 -5.05
N SER A 208 -4.38 -17.38 -5.21
CA SER A 208 -3.52 -17.85 -6.29
C SER A 208 -4.05 -17.44 -7.67
N GLY A 209 -3.15 -16.85 -8.47
CA GLY A 209 -3.46 -16.30 -9.79
C GLY A 209 -4.47 -15.15 -9.80
N ALA A 210 -4.76 -14.51 -8.67
CA ALA A 210 -5.65 -13.35 -8.60
C ALA A 210 -5.00 -12.10 -9.23
N LYS A 211 -5.83 -11.20 -9.77
CA LYS A 211 -5.40 -9.90 -10.32
C LYS A 211 -5.63 -8.81 -9.28
N LEU A 212 -4.58 -8.23 -8.74
CA LEU A 212 -4.58 -7.19 -7.72
C LEU A 212 -3.83 -5.93 -8.19
N CYS A 213 -3.67 -5.75 -9.50
CA CYS A 213 -2.96 -4.58 -10.01
C CYS A 213 -3.70 -3.30 -9.61
N TRP A 214 -2.94 -2.30 -9.13
CA TRP A 214 -3.48 -1.04 -8.59
C TRP A 214 -4.38 -1.15 -7.34
N ALA A 215 -4.45 -2.33 -6.71
CA ALA A 215 -5.25 -2.49 -5.49
C ALA A 215 -4.56 -1.84 -4.28
N ASP A 216 -5.35 -1.33 -3.34
CA ASP A 216 -4.88 -0.89 -2.02
C ASP A 216 -5.06 -2.02 -1.01
N LEU A 217 -3.96 -2.58 -0.51
CA LEU A 217 -3.90 -3.58 0.56
C LEU A 217 -3.21 -3.02 1.80
N SER A 218 -3.13 -1.70 1.96
CA SER A 218 -2.44 -1.10 3.09
C SER A 218 -3.00 -1.58 4.43
N GLY A 219 -2.12 -2.08 5.31
CA GLY A 219 -2.50 -2.68 6.58
C GLY A 219 -3.30 -3.99 6.50
N ALA A 220 -3.44 -4.60 5.32
CA ALA A 220 -4.16 -5.86 5.17
C ALA A 220 -3.44 -7.02 5.89
N LYS A 221 -4.22 -8.00 6.36
CA LYS A 221 -3.74 -9.15 7.14
C LYS A 221 -3.78 -10.40 6.27
N LEU A 222 -2.66 -10.75 5.64
CA LEU A 222 -2.49 -11.88 4.72
C LEU A 222 -1.70 -13.05 5.36
N SER A 223 -1.70 -13.16 6.69
CA SER A 223 -0.95 -14.22 7.36
C SER A 223 -1.43 -15.61 6.90
N GLY A 224 -0.51 -16.45 6.42
CA GLY A 224 -0.80 -17.77 5.89
C GLY A 224 -1.58 -17.80 4.57
N ALA A 225 -1.76 -16.67 3.89
CA ALA A 225 -2.46 -16.61 2.61
C ALA A 225 -1.62 -17.18 1.46
N ASN A 226 -2.29 -17.76 0.47
CA ASN A 226 -1.65 -18.22 -0.76
C ASN A 226 -1.81 -17.17 -1.86
N LEU A 227 -0.74 -16.49 -2.25
CA LEU A 227 -0.72 -15.52 -3.35
C LEU A 227 0.04 -16.03 -4.58
N MET A 228 0.29 -17.34 -4.68
CA MET A 228 1.11 -17.90 -5.75
C MET A 228 0.64 -17.43 -7.14
N GLY A 229 1.54 -16.81 -7.90
CA GLY A 229 1.26 -16.30 -9.24
C GLY A 229 0.28 -15.11 -9.32
N ALA A 230 -0.07 -14.48 -8.19
CA ALA A 230 -0.92 -13.30 -8.19
C ALA A 230 -0.21 -12.07 -8.80
N ASP A 231 -0.97 -11.16 -9.39
CA ASP A 231 -0.47 -9.91 -9.96
C ASP A 231 -0.76 -8.72 -9.03
N LEU A 232 0.25 -8.27 -8.30
CA LEU A 232 0.24 -7.12 -7.38
C LEU A 232 0.94 -5.90 -8.00
N SER A 233 1.02 -5.81 -9.33
CA SER A 233 1.72 -4.70 -9.99
C SER A 233 1.09 -3.35 -9.63
N ASN A 234 1.91 -2.39 -9.19
CA ASN A 234 1.49 -1.07 -8.71
C ASN A 234 0.51 -1.10 -7.52
N ALA A 235 0.43 -2.20 -6.77
CA ALA A 235 -0.40 -2.27 -5.57
C ALA A 235 0.24 -1.51 -4.40
N ASN A 236 -0.60 -0.94 -3.53
CA ASN A 236 -0.18 -0.41 -2.23
C ASN A 236 -0.28 -1.52 -1.18
N LEU A 237 0.86 -2.00 -0.71
CA LEU A 237 1.04 -3.05 0.30
C LEU A 237 1.68 -2.48 1.58
N THR A 238 1.66 -1.17 1.79
CA THR A 238 2.28 -0.51 2.96
C THR A 238 1.74 -1.11 4.27
N ASN A 239 2.63 -1.50 5.18
CA ASN A 239 2.29 -2.16 6.46
C ASN A 239 1.46 -3.45 6.35
N THR A 240 1.51 -4.15 5.21
CA THR A 240 0.80 -5.43 5.02
C THR A 240 1.48 -6.57 5.79
N SER A 241 0.69 -7.45 6.42
CA SER A 241 1.22 -8.66 7.08
C SER A 241 1.17 -9.86 6.15
N PHE A 242 2.32 -10.31 5.67
CA PHE A 242 2.52 -11.52 4.87
C PHE A 242 3.10 -12.69 5.69
N ILE A 243 2.92 -12.69 7.01
CA ILE A 243 3.51 -13.71 7.90
C ILE A 243 3.10 -15.12 7.42
N HIS A 244 4.06 -15.98 7.09
CA HIS A 244 3.83 -17.32 6.51
C HIS A 244 3.01 -17.34 5.20
N ALA A 245 2.92 -16.23 4.47
CA ALA A 245 2.25 -16.18 3.19
C ALA A 245 3.11 -16.78 2.06
N ASN A 246 2.46 -17.37 1.06
CA ASN A 246 3.11 -17.86 -0.14
C ASN A 246 3.05 -16.81 -1.25
N LEU A 247 4.14 -16.11 -1.51
CA LEU A 247 4.31 -15.12 -2.58
C LEU A 247 5.10 -15.69 -3.78
N THR A 248 5.19 -17.02 -3.91
CA THR A 248 5.90 -17.67 -5.01
C THR A 248 5.40 -17.19 -6.37
N GLN A 249 6.31 -16.76 -7.24
CA GLN A 249 5.99 -16.27 -8.60
C GLN A 249 5.00 -15.09 -8.66
N THR A 250 4.82 -14.36 -7.56
CA THR A 250 4.01 -13.13 -7.56
C THR A 250 4.63 -12.04 -8.41
N THR A 251 3.78 -11.20 -9.02
CA THR A 251 4.25 -9.99 -9.71
C THR A 251 4.11 -8.80 -8.77
N LEU A 252 5.22 -8.24 -8.29
CA LEU A 252 5.29 -7.09 -7.39
C LEU A 252 5.91 -5.87 -8.09
N ILE A 253 5.85 -5.82 -9.42
CA ILE A 253 6.47 -4.75 -10.22
C ILE A 253 5.85 -3.41 -9.81
N LYS A 254 6.70 -2.47 -9.37
CA LYS A 254 6.31 -1.14 -8.87
C LYS A 254 5.36 -1.17 -7.65
N ALA A 255 5.28 -2.27 -6.92
CA ALA A 255 4.48 -2.33 -5.69
C ALA A 255 5.12 -1.50 -4.56
N GLU A 256 4.29 -0.85 -3.76
CA GLU A 256 4.71 -0.08 -2.58
C GLU A 256 4.46 -0.91 -1.32
N TRP A 257 5.49 -1.43 -0.67
CA TRP A 257 5.32 -2.38 0.45
C TRP A 257 6.19 -2.04 1.67
N ILE A 258 6.49 -0.76 1.85
CA ILE A 258 7.26 -0.30 3.02
C ILE A 258 6.49 -0.67 4.29
N GLY A 259 7.20 -1.21 5.29
CA GLY A 259 6.65 -1.70 6.54
C GLY A 259 6.00 -3.09 6.45
N ALA A 260 6.04 -3.76 5.29
CA ALA A 260 5.47 -5.09 5.15
C ALA A 260 6.23 -6.13 5.98
N ASP A 261 5.48 -7.08 6.54
CA ASP A 261 6.01 -8.15 7.38
C ASP A 261 6.00 -9.48 6.62
N LEU A 262 7.17 -9.91 6.15
CA LEU A 262 7.42 -11.14 5.39
C LEU A 262 7.93 -12.27 6.29
N THR A 263 7.73 -12.20 7.62
CA THR A 263 8.21 -13.22 8.55
C THR A 263 7.72 -14.61 8.16
N GLY A 264 8.61 -15.54 7.86
CA GLY A 264 8.28 -16.90 7.41
C GLY A 264 7.59 -17.00 6.05
N ALA A 265 7.52 -15.91 5.28
CA ALA A 265 6.91 -15.91 3.95
C ALA A 265 7.82 -16.57 2.90
N THR A 266 7.26 -17.04 1.79
CA THR A 266 8.03 -17.56 0.65
C THR A 266 7.94 -16.61 -0.53
N LEU A 267 9.08 -16.13 -1.03
CA LEU A 267 9.17 -15.12 -2.10
C LEU A 267 9.83 -15.64 -3.40
N THR A 268 10.10 -16.95 -3.48
CA THR A 268 10.84 -17.54 -4.61
C THR A 268 10.18 -17.27 -5.95
N GLY A 269 10.94 -16.73 -6.89
CA GLY A 269 10.51 -16.38 -8.24
C GLY A 269 9.61 -15.16 -8.34
N ALA A 270 9.44 -14.39 -7.26
CA ALA A 270 8.69 -13.13 -7.31
C ALA A 270 9.39 -12.10 -8.22
N LYS A 271 8.60 -11.26 -8.88
CA LYS A 271 9.06 -10.20 -9.79
C LYS A 271 9.05 -8.86 -9.07
N LEU A 272 10.22 -8.26 -8.83
CA LEU A 272 10.39 -7.12 -7.92
C LEU A 272 10.90 -5.85 -8.59
N HIS A 273 10.79 -5.74 -9.91
CA HIS A 273 11.28 -4.56 -10.60
C HIS A 273 10.61 -3.28 -10.07
N SER A 274 11.42 -2.31 -9.64
CA SER A 274 10.97 -1.07 -8.99
C SER A 274 10.18 -1.24 -7.69
N ALA A 275 10.24 -2.41 -7.04
CA ALA A 275 9.79 -2.59 -5.66
C ALA A 275 10.96 -2.32 -4.70
N SER A 276 10.67 -1.70 -3.55
CA SER A 276 11.72 -1.43 -2.54
C SER A 276 12.28 -2.74 -1.98
N ARG A 277 13.60 -2.86 -1.79
CA ARG A 277 14.16 -3.95 -0.97
C ARG A 277 14.32 -3.56 0.50
N PHE A 278 13.87 -2.37 0.87
CA PHE A 278 14.03 -1.76 2.19
C PHE A 278 12.69 -1.58 2.90
N GLY A 279 12.74 -1.52 4.24
CA GLY A 279 11.56 -1.32 5.07
C GLY A 279 10.78 -2.60 5.32
N LEU A 280 11.41 -3.77 5.20
CA LEU A 280 10.74 -5.06 5.24
C LEU A 280 11.22 -5.88 6.43
N LYS A 281 10.30 -6.57 7.11
CA LYS A 281 10.66 -7.59 8.11
C LYS A 281 10.76 -8.93 7.42
N THR A 282 11.87 -9.64 7.56
CA THR A 282 12.19 -10.82 6.74
C THR A 282 12.65 -12.02 7.56
N GLU A 283 12.34 -12.05 8.87
CA GLU A 283 12.73 -13.13 9.77
C GLU A 283 12.20 -14.49 9.27
N GLY A 284 13.09 -15.45 9.01
CA GLY A 284 12.70 -16.77 8.50
C GLY A 284 12.07 -16.77 7.09
N MET A 285 12.17 -15.69 6.32
CA MET A 285 11.70 -15.65 4.94
C MET A 285 12.50 -16.61 4.06
N ILE A 286 11.80 -17.33 3.18
CA ILE A 286 12.38 -18.27 2.21
C ILE A 286 12.38 -17.60 0.84
N CYS A 287 13.56 -17.45 0.23
CA CYS A 287 13.70 -16.91 -1.10
C CYS A 287 14.96 -17.47 -1.78
N GLU A 288 14.79 -18.28 -2.83
CA GLU A 288 15.91 -18.85 -3.58
C GLU A 288 16.38 -17.94 -4.72
N TRP A 289 15.45 -17.22 -5.34
CA TRP A 289 15.73 -16.28 -6.41
C TRP A 289 14.56 -15.31 -6.61
N VAL A 290 14.85 -14.16 -7.23
CA VAL A 290 13.86 -13.16 -7.65
C VAL A 290 14.18 -12.67 -9.06
N ASP A 291 13.15 -12.16 -9.74
CA ASP A 291 13.24 -11.55 -11.05
C ASP A 291 13.20 -10.01 -10.92
N LEU A 292 14.27 -9.35 -11.36
CA LEU A 292 14.41 -7.88 -11.31
C LEU A 292 14.22 -7.23 -12.70
N SER A 293 13.87 -8.03 -13.70
CA SER A 293 13.65 -7.55 -15.07
C SER A 293 12.45 -6.59 -15.15
N PRO A 294 12.53 -5.51 -15.96
CA PRO A 294 11.44 -4.55 -16.11
C PRO A 294 10.09 -5.14 -16.50
N LYS A 295 10.09 -6.28 -17.21
CA LYS A 295 8.89 -6.97 -17.70
C LYS A 295 8.54 -8.24 -16.91
N GLY A 296 9.37 -8.65 -15.95
CA GLY A 296 9.24 -9.95 -15.31
C GLY A 296 9.43 -11.11 -16.29
N ASP A 297 10.33 -10.94 -17.27
CA ASP A 297 10.69 -11.90 -18.32
C ASP A 297 11.97 -12.68 -18.00
N ARG A 298 12.45 -12.59 -16.76
CA ARG A 298 13.65 -13.27 -16.24
C ARG A 298 14.96 -12.85 -16.93
N SER A 299 15.00 -11.67 -17.56
CA SER A 299 16.24 -11.15 -18.14
C SER A 299 17.29 -10.76 -17.09
N ILE A 300 16.87 -10.49 -15.85
CA ILE A 300 17.73 -10.14 -14.72
C ILE A 300 17.28 -10.97 -13.52
N ILE A 301 18.05 -11.99 -13.14
CA ILE A 301 17.73 -12.88 -12.03
C ILE A 301 18.75 -12.67 -10.93
N GLN A 302 18.27 -12.37 -9.73
CA GLN A 302 19.08 -12.43 -8.52
C GLN A 302 18.83 -13.77 -7.84
N LYS A 303 19.87 -14.57 -7.64
CA LYS A 303 19.82 -15.82 -6.88
C LYS A 303 20.40 -15.60 -5.49
N PHE A 304 19.90 -16.35 -4.51
CA PHE A 304 20.37 -16.35 -3.13
C PHE A 304 20.88 -17.75 -2.79
N GLU A 305 22.08 -17.82 -2.22
CA GLU A 305 22.55 -19.05 -1.57
C GLU A 305 21.77 -19.27 -0.27
N ALA A 306 21.75 -20.51 0.23
CA ALA A 306 20.81 -21.00 1.24
C ALA A 306 20.68 -20.19 2.56
N ASP A 307 21.59 -19.25 2.86
CA ASP A 307 21.63 -18.53 4.13
C ASP A 307 21.36 -17.01 4.05
N ASP A 308 21.16 -16.40 2.88
CA ASP A 308 21.22 -14.92 2.82
C ASP A 308 20.31 -14.12 1.87
N PRO A 309 18.97 -14.34 1.88
CA PRO A 309 18.06 -13.33 1.37
C PRO A 309 17.99 -12.07 2.26
N ARG A 310 18.50 -12.12 3.50
CA ARG A 310 18.46 -11.02 4.47
C ARG A 310 19.43 -9.89 4.11
N ASP A 311 20.60 -10.20 3.55
CA ASP A 311 21.53 -9.18 3.07
C ASP A 311 20.93 -8.35 1.92
N PHE A 312 20.03 -8.94 1.12
CA PHE A 312 19.34 -8.23 0.05
C PHE A 312 18.16 -7.41 0.59
N PHE A 313 17.27 -8.03 1.37
CA PHE A 313 16.09 -7.40 1.94
C PHE A 313 16.34 -6.88 3.36
N ASN A 314 16.43 -5.56 3.49
CA ASN A 314 16.83 -4.90 4.72
C ASN A 314 15.65 -4.18 5.40
N GLU A 315 15.58 -4.22 6.73
CA GLU A 315 14.54 -3.50 7.46
C GLU A 315 14.76 -1.98 7.40
N THR A 316 16.02 -1.53 7.38
CA THR A 316 16.37 -0.11 7.33
C THR A 316 17.01 0.27 5.99
N PRO A 317 16.56 1.36 5.34
CA PRO A 317 17.21 1.86 4.13
C PRO A 317 18.57 2.49 4.46
N PRO A 318 19.50 2.58 3.50
CA PRO A 318 20.73 3.35 3.63
C PRO A 318 20.42 4.81 4.01
N THR A 319 21.26 5.40 4.86
CA THR A 319 21.01 6.72 5.42
C THR A 319 22.19 7.67 5.31
N ILE A 320 21.87 8.96 5.21
CA ILE A 320 22.80 10.07 5.41
C ILE A 320 22.35 10.81 6.66
N ARG A 321 23.22 10.92 7.65
CA ARG A 321 22.95 11.64 8.89
C ARG A 321 23.87 12.86 8.99
N ILE A 322 23.26 14.05 9.03
CA ILE A 322 23.95 15.30 9.35
C ILE A 322 23.57 15.67 10.77
N ILE A 323 24.54 15.59 11.68
CA ILE A 323 24.36 15.86 13.09
C ILE A 323 24.98 17.22 13.38
N VAL A 324 24.16 18.14 13.89
CA VAL A 324 24.57 19.46 14.34
C VAL A 324 24.67 19.43 15.87
N ASP A 325 25.83 19.74 16.44
CA ASP A 325 26.06 19.72 17.90
C ASP A 325 25.51 20.98 18.60
N THR A 326 24.35 21.44 18.15
CA THR A 326 23.51 22.42 18.84
C THR A 326 22.03 22.12 18.58
N ALA A 327 21.17 22.53 19.50
CA ALA A 327 19.73 22.60 19.26
C ALA A 327 19.44 23.84 18.42
N LEU A 328 18.93 23.67 17.21
CA LEU A 328 18.55 24.79 16.35
C LEU A 328 17.25 25.43 16.86
N GLU A 329 17.16 26.76 16.78
CA GLU A 329 15.95 27.50 17.12
C GLU A 329 14.76 27.09 16.22
N PRO A 330 13.51 27.19 16.68
CA PRO A 330 12.33 26.81 15.91
C PRO A 330 12.27 27.45 14.51
N GLU A 331 12.63 28.73 14.39
CA GLU A 331 12.67 29.48 13.14
C GLU A 331 13.71 28.91 12.17
N ALA A 332 14.86 28.49 12.71
CA ALA A 332 15.92 27.85 11.93
C ALA A 332 15.48 26.48 11.40
N ASN A 333 14.79 25.70 12.23
CA ASN A 333 14.24 24.40 11.83
C ASN A 333 13.21 24.55 10.71
N PHE A 334 12.29 25.52 10.82
CA PHE A 334 11.27 25.77 9.81
C PHE A 334 11.86 26.18 8.46
N ALA A 335 12.83 27.08 8.46
CA ALA A 335 13.50 27.51 7.24
C ALA A 335 14.31 26.39 6.56
N LEU A 336 14.96 25.52 7.34
CA LEU A 336 15.67 24.35 6.81
C LEU A 336 14.71 23.30 6.26
N ALA A 337 13.57 23.06 6.91
CA ALA A 337 12.53 22.19 6.38
C ALA A 337 12.01 22.71 5.03
N GLY A 338 11.75 24.02 4.93
CA GLY A 338 11.34 24.66 3.67
C GLY A 338 12.40 24.56 2.57
N ALA A 339 13.67 24.78 2.90
CA ALA A 339 14.79 24.63 1.97
C ALA A 339 14.89 23.20 1.44
N TYR A 340 14.86 22.19 2.31
CA TYR A 340 14.96 20.80 1.87
C TYR A 340 13.72 20.32 1.10
N PHE A 341 12.54 20.86 1.41
CA PHE A 341 11.35 20.62 0.61
C PHE A 341 11.52 21.15 -0.83
N GLN A 342 12.06 22.36 -1.00
CA GLN A 342 12.37 22.92 -2.33
C GLN A 342 13.47 22.13 -3.05
N ILE A 343 14.51 21.70 -2.32
CA ILE A 343 15.57 20.83 -2.88
C ILE A 343 14.98 19.52 -3.40
N ALA A 344 14.07 18.87 -2.65
CA ALA A 344 13.45 17.61 -3.06
C ALA A 344 12.56 17.75 -4.32
N GLN A 345 11.96 18.92 -4.55
CA GLN A 345 11.19 19.18 -5.78
C GLN A 345 12.08 19.24 -7.04
N GLU A 346 13.28 19.80 -6.91
CA GLU A 346 14.25 19.93 -8.01
C GLU A 346 15.07 18.64 -8.22
N TYR A 347 15.42 17.96 -7.13
CA TYR A 347 16.17 16.69 -7.16
C TYR A 347 15.24 15.51 -6.88
N ARG A 348 14.49 15.07 -7.90
CA ARG A 348 13.48 14.00 -7.80
C ARG A 348 13.99 12.65 -7.29
N ILE A 349 15.31 12.41 -7.33
CA ILE A 349 15.94 11.23 -6.73
C ILE A 349 15.76 11.25 -5.20
N LEU A 350 15.82 12.44 -4.58
CA LEU A 350 15.44 12.65 -3.19
C LEU A 350 13.90 12.68 -3.11
N LYS A 351 13.29 11.50 -3.07
CA LYS A 351 11.82 11.31 -3.04
C LYS A 351 11.11 12.10 -1.94
N GLN A 352 11.79 12.33 -0.81
CA GLN A 352 11.25 13.01 0.37
C GLN A 352 12.31 13.84 1.10
N PRO A 353 11.92 14.95 1.76
CA PRO A 353 12.83 15.71 2.61
C PRO A 353 13.35 14.87 3.79
N PRO A 354 14.47 15.27 4.44
CA PRO A 354 15.01 14.55 5.58
C PRO A 354 14.07 14.59 6.78
N SER A 355 14.09 13.55 7.61
CA SER A 355 13.50 13.63 8.94
C SER A 355 14.40 14.45 9.87
N MET A 356 13.81 15.33 10.67
CA MET A 356 14.52 16.22 11.60
C MET A 356 14.20 15.86 13.05
N GLU A 357 15.22 15.46 13.81
CA GLU A 357 15.11 15.18 15.24
C GLU A 357 15.79 16.30 16.04
N ILE A 358 15.02 17.03 16.83
CA ILE A 358 15.50 18.16 17.64
C ILE A 358 15.64 17.69 19.08
N GLY A 359 16.87 17.39 19.49
CA GLY A 359 17.22 17.06 20.86
C GLY A 359 17.63 18.29 21.67
N ARG A 360 17.85 18.12 22.98
CA ARG A 360 18.26 19.21 23.88
C ARG A 360 19.62 19.84 23.55
N ARG A 361 20.51 19.08 22.90
CA ARG A 361 21.88 19.49 22.58
C ARG A 361 22.21 19.34 21.09
N ARG A 362 21.39 18.63 20.33
CA ARG A 362 21.71 18.23 18.95
C ARG A 362 20.50 18.29 18.07
N THR A 363 20.72 18.62 16.81
CA THR A 363 19.72 18.51 15.75
C THR A 363 20.24 17.52 14.71
N VAL A 364 19.45 16.49 14.41
CA VAL A 364 19.84 15.41 13.48
C VAL A 364 18.95 15.44 12.26
N PHE A 365 19.56 15.51 11.09
CA PHE A 365 18.89 15.39 9.79
C PHE A 365 19.21 14.00 9.25
N THR A 366 18.18 13.20 8.98
CA THR A 366 18.33 11.86 8.43
C THR A 366 17.66 11.79 7.06
N PHE A 367 18.47 11.62 6.02
CA PHE A 367 18.03 11.31 4.66
C PHE A 367 18.04 9.80 4.49
N ARG A 368 17.02 9.26 3.82
CA ARG A 368 16.89 7.84 3.49
C ARG A 368 16.92 7.71 1.97
N VAL A 369 17.64 6.72 1.46
CA VAL A 369 17.77 6.47 0.01
C VAL A 369 17.46 5.01 -0.32
N ASP A 370 17.09 4.74 -1.57
CA ASP A 370 16.63 3.42 -2.01
C ASP A 370 17.74 2.57 -2.69
N SER A 371 19.00 3.00 -2.56
CA SER A 371 20.18 2.29 -3.07
C SER A 371 21.44 2.83 -2.40
N ASP A 372 22.49 2.01 -2.31
CA ASP A 372 23.76 2.44 -1.74
C ASP A 372 24.45 3.48 -2.65
N GLU A 373 24.27 3.35 -3.97
CA GLU A 373 24.80 4.24 -5.00
C GLU A 373 24.24 5.67 -4.87
N ALA A 374 23.08 5.85 -4.24
CA ALA A 374 22.47 7.16 -4.01
C ALA A 374 23.05 7.90 -2.78
N LEU A 375 23.86 7.26 -1.93
CA LEU A 375 24.38 7.85 -0.69
C LEU A 375 25.21 9.11 -0.94
N PHE A 376 26.25 9.00 -1.77
CA PHE A 376 27.14 10.14 -2.07
C PHE A 376 26.47 11.25 -2.89
N PRO A 377 25.72 10.94 -3.98
CA PRO A 377 24.94 11.95 -4.69
C PRO A 377 23.99 12.73 -3.77
N THR A 378 23.27 12.03 -2.88
CA THR A 378 22.34 12.67 -1.95
C THR A 378 23.06 13.50 -0.90
N ALA A 379 24.21 13.04 -0.39
CA ALA A 379 25.05 13.85 0.50
C ALA A 379 25.53 15.14 -0.17
N CYS A 380 25.90 15.09 -1.46
CA CYS A 380 26.27 16.29 -2.22
C CYS A 380 25.10 17.28 -2.30
N ILE A 381 23.90 16.81 -2.65
CA ILE A 381 22.69 17.64 -2.71
C ILE A 381 22.30 18.19 -1.34
N ALA A 382 22.51 17.41 -0.27
CA ALA A 382 22.17 17.84 1.09
C ALA A 382 23.10 18.95 1.62
N ILE A 383 24.36 19.01 1.17
CA ILE A 383 25.40 19.83 1.82
C ILE A 383 25.91 20.96 0.93
N LEU A 384 26.16 20.70 -0.36
CA LEU A 384 26.79 21.67 -1.28
C LEU A 384 25.95 22.93 -1.57
N PRO A 385 24.61 22.93 -1.50
CA PRO A 385 23.84 24.16 -1.72
C PRO A 385 24.02 25.22 -0.64
N PHE A 386 24.37 24.84 0.60
CA PHE A 386 24.47 25.73 1.75
C PHE A 386 25.83 26.43 1.83
N ARG A 387 25.86 27.76 1.95
CA ARG A 387 27.12 28.54 1.87
C ARG A 387 28.01 28.43 3.09
N ASP A 388 27.43 28.15 4.24
CA ASP A 388 28.12 28.05 5.53
C ASP A 388 28.71 26.65 5.79
N ALA A 389 28.51 25.69 4.88
CA ALA A 389 29.01 24.31 4.96
C ALA A 389 30.47 24.12 4.52
N THR A 390 31.28 25.18 4.48
CA THR A 390 32.60 25.21 3.78
C THR A 390 33.51 24.03 4.16
N SER A 391 33.62 23.69 5.44
CA SER A 391 34.48 22.60 5.91
C SER A 391 33.98 21.22 5.47
N THR A 392 32.66 20.97 5.59
CA THR A 392 32.02 19.73 5.14
C THR A 392 32.08 19.59 3.61
N GLN A 393 31.92 20.69 2.88
CA GLN A 393 32.06 20.74 1.42
C GLN A 393 33.48 20.34 0.98
N LYS A 394 34.52 20.88 1.63
CA LYS A 394 35.92 20.49 1.35
C LYS A 394 36.12 18.99 1.55
N SER A 395 35.57 18.42 2.62
CA SER A 395 35.66 16.98 2.89
C SER A 395 35.00 16.15 1.79
N ILE A 396 33.80 16.55 1.34
CA ILE A 396 33.10 15.86 0.23
C ILE A 396 33.93 15.95 -1.06
N TYR A 397 34.41 17.13 -1.43
CA TYR A 397 35.24 17.27 -2.63
C TYR A 397 36.54 16.46 -2.56
N GLN A 398 37.17 16.35 -1.39
CA GLN A 398 38.34 15.48 -1.19
C GLN A 398 38.01 14.02 -1.46
N VAL A 399 36.87 13.51 -0.99
CA VAL A 399 36.44 12.13 -1.28
C VAL A 399 36.24 11.93 -2.78
N VAL A 400 35.62 12.90 -3.48
CA VAL A 400 35.42 12.82 -4.93
C VAL A 400 36.74 12.88 -5.69
N GLU A 401 37.65 13.76 -5.30
CA GLU A 401 39.00 13.81 -5.89
C GLU A 401 39.77 12.50 -5.67
N MET A 402 39.65 11.88 -4.50
CA MET A 402 40.27 10.60 -4.19
C MET A 402 39.75 9.49 -5.09
N LEU A 403 38.44 9.45 -5.34
CA LEU A 403 37.81 8.49 -6.26
C LEU A 403 38.18 8.73 -7.74
N ASN A 404 38.59 9.96 -8.10
CA ASN A 404 38.96 10.34 -9.46
C ASN A 404 40.47 10.24 -9.78
N LYS A 405 41.35 10.25 -8.76
CA LYS A 405 42.81 10.33 -8.92
C LYS A 405 43.52 8.98 -9.10
N GLU A 406 42.90 7.86 -8.73
CA GLU A 406 43.49 6.53 -8.88
C GLU A 406 42.90 5.78 -10.08
N ASP A 407 43.79 5.12 -10.82
CA ASP A 407 43.43 4.11 -11.80
C ASP A 407 42.67 3.00 -11.06
N VAL A 408 41.35 3.01 -11.23
CA VAL A 408 40.36 2.08 -10.61
C VAL A 408 40.72 0.59 -10.85
N SER A 409 41.70 0.32 -11.72
CA SER A 409 42.32 -0.98 -11.99
C SER A 409 43.11 -1.61 -10.83
N ASP A 410 43.72 -0.84 -9.91
CA ASP A 410 44.56 -1.40 -8.82
C ASP A 410 43.78 -1.67 -7.51
N LEU A 411 42.60 -1.10 -7.39
CA LEU A 411 41.68 -1.37 -6.29
C LEU A 411 40.97 -2.68 -6.63
N LYS A 412 41.19 -3.74 -5.83
CA LYS A 412 40.49 -5.05 -5.89
C LYS A 412 38.98 -4.95 -5.58
N LEU A 413 38.31 -3.92 -6.09
CA LEU A 413 36.86 -3.73 -6.10
C LEU A 413 36.31 -4.67 -7.18
N LYS A 414 35.28 -5.46 -6.83
CA LYS A 414 34.51 -6.19 -7.83
C LYS A 414 33.91 -5.14 -8.78
N THR A 415 34.34 -5.16 -10.03
CA THR A 415 33.90 -4.36 -11.20
C THR A 415 34.26 -2.85 -11.24
N PRO A 416 35.37 -2.46 -11.94
CA PRO A 416 35.73 -1.07 -12.25
C PRO A 416 34.62 -0.23 -12.91
N HIS A 417 33.69 -0.89 -13.61
CA HIS A 417 32.54 -0.22 -14.24
C HIS A 417 31.62 0.49 -13.24
N ARG A 418 31.45 -0.08 -12.04
CA ARG A 418 30.52 0.43 -11.01
C ARG A 418 31.04 1.68 -10.31
N VAL A 419 32.35 1.73 -10.06
CA VAL A 419 33.00 2.95 -9.54
C VAL A 419 32.84 4.09 -10.54
N LYS A 420 33.04 3.82 -11.83
CA LYS A 420 32.84 4.82 -12.89
C LYS A 420 31.39 5.33 -12.95
N GLN A 421 30.41 4.44 -12.82
CA GLN A 421 28.99 4.81 -12.74
C GLN A 421 28.72 5.69 -11.51
N LEU A 422 29.20 5.28 -10.33
CA LEU A 422 29.05 6.04 -9.08
C LEU A 422 29.69 7.44 -9.18
N THR A 423 30.92 7.53 -9.68
CA THR A 423 31.59 8.82 -9.94
C THR A 423 30.76 9.71 -10.85
N THR A 424 30.22 9.17 -11.93
CA THR A 424 29.35 9.92 -12.85
C THR A 424 28.11 10.47 -12.14
N LEU A 425 27.47 9.67 -11.29
CA LEU A 425 26.30 10.10 -10.50
C LEU A 425 26.67 11.21 -9.51
N ILE A 426 27.85 11.12 -8.88
CA ILE A 426 28.34 12.13 -7.94
C ILE A 426 28.60 13.46 -8.66
N GLU A 427 29.27 13.44 -9.82
CA GLU A 427 29.57 14.64 -10.61
C GLU A 427 28.29 15.34 -11.10
N GLN A 428 27.28 14.57 -11.52
CA GLN A 428 25.95 15.08 -11.85
C GLN A 428 25.30 15.76 -10.64
N ALA A 429 25.35 15.12 -9.47
CA ALA A 429 24.80 15.67 -8.23
C ALA A 429 25.51 16.96 -7.78
N ILE A 430 26.83 17.06 -7.96
CA ILE A 430 27.59 18.29 -7.69
C ILE A 430 27.10 19.43 -8.59
N THR A 431 26.98 19.17 -9.89
CA THR A 431 26.51 20.16 -10.88
C THR A 431 25.09 20.64 -10.55
N GLN A 432 24.23 19.72 -10.15
CA GLN A 432 22.86 20.04 -9.75
C GLN A 432 22.81 20.81 -8.42
N ALA A 433 23.63 20.46 -7.43
CA ALA A 433 23.72 21.20 -6.18
C ALA A 433 24.17 22.66 -6.40
N GLN A 434 25.09 22.88 -7.34
CA GLN A 434 25.50 24.23 -7.75
C GLN A 434 24.36 25.01 -8.41
N THR A 435 23.54 24.33 -9.22
CA THR A 435 22.36 24.93 -9.86
C THR A 435 21.32 25.36 -8.80
N ILE A 436 21.01 24.46 -7.86
CA ILE A 436 20.11 24.74 -6.72
C ILE A 436 20.62 25.93 -5.90
N ARG A 437 21.94 26.00 -5.65
CA ARG A 437 22.57 27.11 -4.93
C ARG A 437 22.40 28.47 -5.63
N GLN A 438 22.31 28.49 -6.95
CA GLN A 438 22.13 29.73 -7.73
C GLN A 438 20.67 30.21 -7.75
N MET A 439 19.70 29.31 -7.52
CA MET A 439 18.29 29.65 -7.43
C MET A 439 17.98 30.36 -6.10
N LYS A 440 18.07 31.70 -6.11
CA LYS A 440 17.90 32.58 -4.95
C LYS A 440 16.69 32.23 -4.05
N LYS A 441 15.53 31.88 -4.64
CA LYS A 441 14.30 31.57 -3.89
C LYS A 441 14.39 30.31 -3.01
N ASN A 442 15.29 29.37 -3.31
CA ASN A 442 15.27 28.03 -2.71
C ASN A 442 15.98 27.96 -1.34
N LEU A 443 16.82 28.94 -1.04
CA LEU A 443 17.67 28.94 0.16
C LEU A 443 17.71 30.31 0.85
N GLU A 444 16.88 31.26 0.44
CA GLU A 444 16.93 32.66 0.92
C GLU A 444 16.71 32.79 2.43
N LEU A 445 15.79 31.99 3.00
CA LEU A 445 15.53 31.92 4.44
C LEU A 445 16.65 31.16 5.16
N ALA A 446 17.08 30.01 4.62
CA ALA A 446 18.17 29.19 5.17
C ALA A 446 19.53 29.91 5.15
N ALA A 447 19.78 30.79 4.18
CA ALA A 447 21.01 31.56 4.06
C ALA A 447 21.19 32.61 5.18
N LYS A 448 20.12 32.97 5.88
CA LYS A 448 20.16 33.83 7.08
C LYS A 448 20.48 33.05 8.35
N ILE A 449 20.47 31.72 8.28
CA ILE A 449 20.68 30.81 9.42
C ILE A 449 22.10 30.28 9.37
N ASN A 450 22.70 30.14 10.55
CA ASN A 450 24.03 29.60 10.75
C ASN A 450 23.98 28.08 10.94
N PHE A 451 23.49 27.36 9.93
CA PHE A 451 23.22 25.93 9.98
C PHE A 451 24.48 25.07 10.21
N PHE A 452 25.53 25.30 9.44
CA PHE A 452 26.81 24.55 9.50
C PHE A 452 27.90 25.27 10.31
N ARG A 453 27.60 26.40 10.95
CA ARG A 453 28.58 27.11 11.81
C ARG A 453 28.85 26.39 13.13
N ALA A 454 27.84 25.71 13.67
CA ALA A 454 28.04 24.84 14.82
C ALA A 454 28.86 23.60 14.42
N PRO A 455 29.57 22.95 15.36
CA PRO A 455 30.26 21.70 15.05
C PRO A 455 29.30 20.65 14.49
N THR A 456 29.64 20.11 13.32
CA THR A 456 28.82 19.11 12.61
C THR A 456 29.58 17.81 12.41
N GLN A 457 28.82 16.73 12.30
CA GLN A 457 29.31 15.41 11.92
C GLN A 457 28.39 14.86 10.81
N THR A 458 28.98 14.32 9.74
CA THR A 458 28.24 13.73 8.62
C THR A 458 28.61 12.27 8.49
N ILE A 459 27.60 11.39 8.60
CA ILE A 459 27.77 9.94 8.59
C ILE A 459 26.91 9.37 7.46
N LEU A 460 27.50 8.52 6.63
CA LEU A 460 26.80 7.67 5.67
C LEU A 460 26.71 6.26 6.23
N THR A 461 25.55 5.62 6.13
CA THR A 461 25.34 4.22 6.50
C THR A 461 24.77 3.48 5.30
N ASN A 462 25.42 2.41 4.86
CA ASN A 462 24.97 1.61 3.71
C ASN A 462 24.04 0.46 4.12
N SER A 463 23.55 -0.29 3.13
CA SER A 463 22.62 -1.40 3.34
C SER A 463 23.21 -2.55 4.17
N SER A 464 24.54 -2.72 4.20
CA SER A 464 25.24 -3.68 5.07
C SER A 464 25.57 -3.14 6.47
N ALA A 465 24.92 -2.04 6.89
CA ALA A 465 25.12 -1.36 8.17
C ALA A 465 26.56 -0.86 8.43
N GLN A 466 27.43 -0.82 7.42
CA GLN A 466 28.72 -0.15 7.53
C GLN A 466 28.53 1.36 7.55
N THR A 467 29.41 2.06 8.27
CA THR A 467 29.33 3.52 8.42
C THR A 467 30.60 4.18 7.90
N LEU A 468 30.43 5.34 7.25
CA LEU A 468 31.50 6.21 6.81
C LEU A 468 31.26 7.61 7.35
N THR A 469 32.13 8.08 8.24
CA THR A 469 32.12 9.46 8.71
C THR A 469 32.83 10.35 7.69
N VAL A 470 32.07 10.94 6.77
CA VAL A 470 32.59 11.80 5.70
C VAL A 470 33.18 13.10 6.24
N TYR A 471 32.65 13.59 7.35
CA TYR A 471 33.15 14.79 8.00
C TYR A 471 32.91 14.71 9.50
N ASP A 472 33.93 15.05 10.29
CA ASP A 472 33.86 15.17 11.74
C ASP A 472 34.53 16.46 12.18
N ASN A 473 33.76 17.40 12.74
CA ASN A 473 34.32 18.65 13.23
C ASN A 473 35.16 18.36 14.49
N PRO A 474 36.42 18.85 14.60
CA PRO A 474 37.28 18.61 15.77
C PRO A 474 36.70 19.06 17.12
N ASN A 475 35.71 19.96 17.11
CA ASN A 475 35.02 20.45 18.30
C ASN A 475 33.68 19.75 18.57
N PHE A 476 33.30 18.77 17.74
CA PHE A 476 32.07 18.00 17.90
C PHE A 476 32.09 17.20 19.21
N GLY A 477 31.01 17.29 20.00
CA GLY A 477 30.86 16.59 21.28
C GLY A 477 31.58 17.22 22.47
N LYS A 478 32.48 18.19 22.26
CA LYS A 478 33.14 18.93 23.35
C LYS A 478 32.13 19.85 24.05
N LYS A 479 32.15 19.94 25.38
CA LYS A 479 31.30 20.89 26.12
C LYS A 479 31.71 22.31 25.70
N PHE A 480 30.79 23.06 25.11
CA PHE A 480 30.94 24.50 25.00
C PHE A 480 30.97 25.07 26.42
N ILE A 481 32.14 25.52 26.87
CA ILE A 481 32.23 26.40 28.03
C ILE A 481 31.71 27.75 27.55
N HIS A 482 30.48 28.11 27.93
CA HIS A 482 30.00 29.48 27.82
C HIS A 482 30.82 30.35 28.78
N ASN A 483 31.90 30.96 28.30
CA ASN A 483 32.41 32.16 28.97
C ASN A 483 31.58 33.34 28.48
N SER A 484 30.51 33.62 29.20
CA SER A 484 29.75 34.87 29.13
C SER A 484 30.61 35.99 29.73
N GLN A 485 31.60 36.46 28.96
CA GLN A 485 32.33 37.72 29.14
C GLN A 485 33.41 37.74 28.06
N LEU A 486 33.13 38.36 26.92
CA LEU A 486 34.11 38.95 25.99
C LEU A 486 33.30 39.76 24.96
N ASP A 487 32.68 40.83 25.45
CA ASP A 487 32.33 41.98 24.62
C ASP A 487 33.64 42.68 24.22
N GLY A 488 33.81 42.92 22.93
CA GLY A 488 34.78 43.88 22.40
C GLY A 488 36.22 43.37 22.25
N ALA A 489 36.70 43.44 21.01
CA ALA A 489 38.11 43.34 20.59
C ALA A 489 38.71 41.93 20.44
N PHE A 490 38.35 41.24 19.36
CA PHE A 490 39.33 40.51 18.52
C PHE A 490 38.84 40.53 17.07
N LEU A 491 39.03 41.69 16.42
CA LEU A 491 39.28 41.70 14.98
C LEU A 491 40.77 41.38 14.79
N ALA A 492 41.04 40.51 13.82
CA ALA A 492 42.36 40.06 13.36
C ALA A 492 43.08 39.06 14.27
N ASP A 493 42.79 37.77 14.06
CA ASP A 493 43.91 36.83 13.96
C ASP A 493 43.68 35.81 12.83
N LYS A 494 44.46 35.98 11.76
CA LYS A 494 44.68 35.00 10.71
C LYS A 494 45.68 33.97 11.26
N SER A 495 45.25 33.04 12.11
CA SER A 495 46.13 31.92 12.54
C SER A 495 45.39 30.86 13.37
N SER A 496 44.40 30.19 12.78
CA SER A 496 43.99 28.85 13.24
C SER A 496 43.43 28.01 12.09
N GLU A 497 44.03 28.17 10.90
CA GLU A 497 44.08 27.11 9.92
C GLU A 497 45.11 26.09 10.41
N ALA A 498 44.68 25.09 11.19
CA ALA A 498 45.30 23.76 11.35
C ALA A 498 44.87 23.07 12.65
N ALA A 499 43.57 22.89 12.89
CA ALA A 499 43.16 21.66 13.55
C ALA A 499 43.10 20.60 12.44
N ILE A 500 44.20 19.86 12.29
CA ILE A 500 44.37 18.79 11.30
C ILE A 500 43.15 17.86 11.39
N LEU A 501 42.25 17.93 10.39
CA LEU A 501 41.36 16.82 10.09
C LEU A 501 42.29 15.63 9.87
N ALA A 502 42.13 14.53 10.60
CA ALA A 502 42.70 13.27 10.14
C ALA A 502 42.13 13.06 8.72
N PRO A 503 42.96 13.08 7.66
CA PRO A 503 42.44 12.98 6.31
C PRO A 503 41.74 11.63 6.19
N LEU A 504 40.52 11.64 5.68
CA LEU A 504 39.78 10.43 5.37
C LEU A 504 40.68 9.57 4.47
N SER A 505 41.07 8.38 4.91
CA SER A 505 41.98 7.56 4.11
C SER A 505 41.21 6.90 2.98
N LEU A 506 41.82 6.84 1.79
CA LEU A 506 41.21 6.20 0.63
C LEU A 506 40.79 4.75 0.94
N ASN A 507 41.60 4.03 1.74
CA ASN A 507 41.30 2.67 2.16
C ASN A 507 39.94 2.55 2.88
N ILE A 508 39.59 3.50 3.75
CA ILE A 508 38.30 3.49 4.48
C ILE A 508 37.14 3.71 3.51
N VAL A 509 37.28 4.63 2.54
CA VAL A 509 36.25 4.89 1.53
C VAL A 509 36.08 3.67 0.63
N VAL A 510 37.19 3.07 0.18
CA VAL A 510 37.18 1.88 -0.66
C VAL A 510 36.53 0.70 0.07
N ASP A 511 36.85 0.49 1.34
CA ASP A 511 36.26 -0.61 2.13
C ASP A 511 34.76 -0.40 2.36
N PHE A 512 34.32 0.85 2.52
CA PHE A 512 32.90 1.21 2.55
C PHE A 512 32.18 0.96 1.21
N LEU A 513 32.85 1.21 0.07
CA LEU A 513 32.29 0.93 -1.26
C LEU A 513 32.29 -0.57 -1.60
N LYS A 514 33.23 -1.35 -1.07
CA LYS A 514 33.27 -2.81 -1.23
C LYS A 514 32.09 -3.50 -0.56
N SER A 515 31.52 -2.91 0.48
CA SER A 515 30.36 -3.48 1.19
C SER A 515 29.01 -3.08 0.60
N PHE A 516 28.99 -2.37 -0.52
CA PHE A 516 27.72 -2.10 -1.22
C PHE A 516 27.13 -3.41 -1.72
N HIS A 517 25.82 -3.58 -1.51
CA HIS A 517 25.11 -4.73 -2.04
C HIS A 517 24.67 -4.44 -3.46
N TYR A 518 25.41 -4.99 -4.42
CA TYR A 518 25.12 -4.80 -5.83
C TYR A 518 24.26 -5.93 -6.39
N ILE A 519 23.25 -5.56 -7.18
CA ILE A 519 22.46 -6.51 -7.97
C ILE A 519 23.39 -7.19 -8.99
N SER A 520 23.31 -8.52 -9.13
CA SER A 520 24.06 -9.24 -10.17
C SER A 520 23.61 -8.81 -11.57
N GLU A 521 24.57 -8.45 -12.44
CA GLU A 521 24.31 -8.09 -13.84
C GLU A 521 23.76 -9.25 -14.67
#